data_AF-A0A0G4QP89-F1
#
_entry.id   AF-A0A0G4QP89-F1
#
_cell.length_a   1.000
_cell.length_b   1.000
_cell.length_c   1.000
_cell.angle_alpha   90.00
_cell.angle_beta   90.00
_cell.angle_gamma   90.00
#
_symmetry.space_group_name_H-M   'P 1'
#
loop_
_entity.id
_entity.type
_entity.pdbx_description
1 polymer ?
#
loop_
_entity_poly.entity_id
_entity_poly.type
_entity_poly.pdbx_seq_one_letter_code
_entity_poly.pdbx_strand_id
1 'polypeptide(L)' 'MNDKELTFKEGHDILKRNAELLESQESPDIDNLMKIVEESIGAYKACKARIEAVQQALDETFKE' A
#
# COMPACT_ATOMS: atom_id res chain seq x y z
N MET A 1 -14.67 10.53 -11.30
CA MET A 1 -14.13 9.19 -11.57
C MET A 1 -14.40 8.35 -10.35
N ASN A 2 -14.97 7.15 -10.51
CA ASN A 2 -15.07 6.22 -9.39
C ASN A 2 -13.66 5.69 -9.13
N ASP A 3 -12.91 6.37 -8.26
CA ASP A 3 -11.65 5.84 -7.74
C ASP A 3 -12.01 4.58 -6.96
N LYS A 4 -11.88 3.42 -7.61
CA LYS A 4 -11.95 2.14 -6.91
C LYS A 4 -10.79 2.15 -5.92
N GLU A 5 -11.12 2.31 -4.64
CA GLU A 5 -10.14 2.09 -3.58
C GLU A 5 -9.49 0.72 -3.77
N LEU A 6 -8.16 0.71 -3.77
CA LEU A 6 -7.38 -0.53 -3.86
C LEU A 6 -7.82 -1.51 -2.77
N THR A 7 -7.95 -2.77 -3.15
CA THR A 7 -8.05 -3.86 -2.16
C THR A 7 -6.72 -4.02 -1.43
N PHE A 8 -6.74 -4.68 -0.27
CA PHE A 8 -5.50 -4.98 0.47
C PHE A 8 -4.50 -5.75 -0.39
N LYS A 9 -4.98 -6.72 -1.18
CA LYS A 9 -4.13 -7.52 -2.05
C LYS A 9 -3.46 -6.68 -3.14
N GLU A 10 -4.24 -5.83 -3.83
CA GLU A 10 -3.70 -4.96 -4.88
C GLU A 10 -2.68 -3.97 -4.30
N GLY A 11 -2.97 -3.35 -3.15
CA GLY A 11 -2.02 -2.47 -2.47
C GLY A 11 -0.74 -3.20 -2.06
N HIS A 12 -0.85 -4.40 -1.50
CA HIS A 12 0.30 -5.20 -1.12
C HIS A 12 1.16 -5.60 -2.33
N ASP A 13 0.53 -5.99 -3.44
CA ASP A 13 1.24 -6.37 -4.67
C ASP A 13 2.00 -5.18 -5.27
N ILE A 14 1.41 -3.97 -5.23
CA ILE A 14 2.08 -2.72 -5.63
C ILE A 14 3.30 -2.44 -4.74
N LEU A 15 3.13 -2.49 -3.42
CA LEU A 15 4.22 -2.27 -2.47
C LEU A 15 5.38 -3.25 -2.70
N LYS A 16 5.06 -4.53 -2.89
CA LYS A 16 6.06 -5.57 -3.14
C LYS A 16 6.82 -5.30 -4.45
N ARG A 17 6.10 -5.05 -5.54
CA ARG A 17 6.70 -4.75 -6.84
C ARG A 17 7.62 -3.53 -6.77
N ASN A 18 7.19 -2.48 -6.08
CA ASN A 18 7.95 -1.23 -5.98
C ASN A 18 9.21 -1.40 -5.12
N ALA A 19 9.13 -2.18 -4.04
CA ALA A 19 10.30 -2.56 -3.25
C ALA A 19 11.30 -3.37 -4.09
N GLU A 20 10.86 -4.41 -4.81
CA GLU A 20 11.71 -5.21 -5.69
C GLU A 20 12.38 -4.36 -6.78
N LEU A 21 11.64 -3.41 -7.36
CA LEU A 21 12.17 -2.48 -8.35
C LEU A 21 13.29 -1.61 -7.75
N LEU A 22 13.06 -1.00 -6.59
CA LEU A 22 14.05 -0.15 -5.91
C LEU A 22 15.30 -0.94 -5.49
N GLU A 23 15.13 -2.18 -5.03
CA GLU A 23 16.25 -3.07 -4.66
C GLU A 23 17.08 -3.48 -5.87
N SER A 24 16.45 -3.69 -7.03
CA SER A 24 17.12 -4.13 -8.26
C SER A 24 17.90 -3.02 -8.99
N GLN A 25 17.67 -1.75 -8.64
CA GLN A 25 18.30 -0.62 -9.31
C GLN A 25 19.70 -0.33 -8.74
N GLU A 26 20.74 -0.56 -9.53
CA GLU A 26 22.13 -0.22 -9.17
C GLU A 26 22.38 1.29 -9.04
N SER A 27 21.56 2.10 -9.73
CA SER A 27 21.58 3.56 -9.62
C SER A 27 20.16 4.10 -9.56
N PRO A 28 19.84 5.05 -8.67
CA PRO A 28 18.50 5.56 -8.52
C PRO A 28 18.08 6.42 -9.72
N ASP A 29 17.01 6.01 -10.39
CA ASP A 29 16.31 6.82 -11.39
C ASP A 29 15.49 7.89 -10.65
N ILE A 30 16.11 9.03 -10.37
CA ILE A 30 15.52 10.12 -9.56
C ILE A 30 14.17 10.60 -10.15
N ASP A 31 14.04 10.61 -11.48
CA ASP A 31 12.83 11.09 -12.15
C ASP A 31 11.63 10.13 -11.94
N ASN A 32 11.88 8.83 -11.80
CA ASN A 32 10.85 7.84 -11.47
C ASN A 32 10.75 7.53 -9.98
N LEU A 33 11.77 7.86 -9.17
CA LEU A 33 11.77 7.61 -7.74
C LEU A 33 10.56 8.25 -7.05
N MET A 34 10.27 9.51 -7.39
CA MET A 34 9.10 10.22 -6.85
C MET A 34 7.78 9.52 -7.20
N LYS A 35 7.63 9.02 -8.43
CA LYS A 35 6.42 8.29 -8.86
C LYS A 35 6.27 6.98 -8.09
N ILE A 36 7.36 6.21 -7.94
CA ILE A 36 7.36 4.96 -7.18
C ILE A 36 6.97 5.21 -5.73
N VAL A 37 7.50 6.28 -5.13
CA VAL A 37 7.18 6.67 -3.74
C VAL A 37 5.72 7.10 -3.62
N GLU A 38 5.20 7.92 -4.52
CA GLU A 38 3.79 8.35 -4.51
C GLU A 38 2.82 7.17 -4.63
N GLU A 39 3.09 6.26 -5.57
CA GLU A 39 2.31 5.04 -5.77
C GLU A 39 2.36 4.14 -4.53
N SER A 40 3.56 3.97 -3.95
CA SER A 40 3.76 3.19 -2.73
C SER A 40 3.04 3.79 -1.52
N ILE A 41 3.01 5.11 -1.38
CA ILE A 41 2.25 5.80 -0.32
C ILE A 41 0.74 5.57 -0.50
N GLY A 42 0.24 5.63 -1.73
CA GLY A 42 -1.15 5.33 -2.04
C GLY A 42 -1.52 3.89 -1.65
N ALA A 43 -0.71 2.93 -2.07
CA ALA A 43 -0.87 1.52 -1.74
C ALA A 43 -0.78 1.24 -0.23
N TYR A 44 0.16 1.87 0.47
CA TYR A 44 0.30 1.79 1.93
C TYR A 44 -0.93 2.30 2.66
N LYS A 45 -1.46 3.47 2.26
CA LYS A 45 -2.68 4.04 2.87
C LYS A 45 -3.86 3.08 2.73
N ALA A 46 -4.04 2.48 1.55
CA ALA A 46 -5.08 1.49 1.33
C ALA A 46 -4.90 0.25 2.22
N CYS A 47 -3.69 -0.29 2.31
CA CYS A 47 -3.40 -1.43 3.18
C CYS A 47 -3.68 -1.12 4.65
N LYS A 48 -3.21 0.04 5.12
CA LYS A 48 -3.40 0.50 6.50
C LYS A 48 -4.88 0.63 6.83
N ALA A 49 -5.66 1.31 5.99
CA ALA A 49 -7.09 1.49 6.21
C ALA A 49 -7.84 0.14 6.31
N ARG A 50 -7.47 -0.84 5.49
CA ARG A 50 -8.06 -2.19 5.57
C ARG A 50 -7.67 -2.94 6.83
N ILE A 51 -6.41 -2.85 7.28
CA ILE A 51 -5.97 -3.44 8.56
C ILE A 51 -6.71 -2.80 9.74
N GLU A 52 -6.82 -1.47 9.76
CA GLU A 52 -7.52 -0.74 10.82
C GLU A 52 -9.00 -1.13 10.89
N ALA A 53 -9.67 -1.26 9.74
CA ALA A 53 -11.06 -1.73 9.70
C ALA A 53 -11.22 -3.16 10.24
N VAL A 54 -10.27 -4.06 9.94
CA VAL A 54 -10.26 -5.42 10.50
C VAL A 54 -10.04 -5.38 12.01
N GLN A 55 -9.07 -4.61 12.49
CA GLN A 55 -8.80 -4.48 13.92
C GLN A 55 -10.03 -3.94 14.66
N GLN A 56 -10.69 -2.91 14.12
CA GLN A 56 -11.91 -2.36 14.71
C GLN A 56 -13.02 -3.41 14.78
N ALA A 57 -13.25 -4.19 13.71
CA ALA A 57 -14.26 -5.23 13.70
C ALA A 57 -13.98 -6.34 14.73
N LEU A 58 -12.70 -6.71 14.90
CA LEU A 58 -12.29 -7.66 15.94
C LEU A 58 -12.50 -7.07 17.34
N ASP A 59 -12.08 -5.83 17.58
CA ASP A 59 -12.26 -5.15 18.87
C ASP A 59 -13.75 -5.03 19.24
N GLU A 60 -14.63 -4.74 18.27
CA GLU A 60 -16.08 -4.72 18.48
C GLU A 60 -16.66 -6.12 18.76
N THR A 61 -16.14 -7.15 18.09
CA THR A 61 -16.58 -8.54 18.29
C THR A 61 -16.19 -9.08 19.68
N PHE A 62 -15.05 -8.63 20.21
CA PHE A 62 -14.49 -9.11 21.47
C PHE A 62 -14.63 -8.12 22.64
N LYS A 63 -15.40 -7.02 22.48
CA LYS A 63 -15.78 -6.14 23.58
C LYS A 63 -16.94 -6.78 24.37
N GLU A 64 -16.66 -7.14 25.63
CA GLU A 64 -17.67 -7.51 26.65
C GLU A 64 -18.53 -6.32 27.07
#